data_AF-A0A531N9E9-F1
#
_entry.id   AF-A0A531N9E9-F1
#
_cell.length_a   1.000
_cell.length_b   1.000
_cell.length_c   1.000
_cell.angle_alpha   90.00
_cell.angle_beta   90.00
_cell.angle_gamma   90.00
#
_symmetry.space_group_name_H-M   'P 1'
#
loop_
_entity.id
_entity.type
_entity.pdbx_description
1 polymer ?
#
loop_
_entity_poly.entity_id
_entity_poly.type
_entity_poly.pdbx_seq_one_letter_code
_entity_poly.pdbx_strand_id
1 'polypeptide(L)' 'MTGPSGLRPVFTRAIADVGVFSLLINILLLVIPLYLLQVYDRVLPSSSVETLVYLSGIAVLALAFLGLLDAIRA' A
#
# COMPACT_ATOMS: atom_id res chain seq x y z
N MET A 1 -11.89 -4.52 -46.01
CA MET A 1 -12.12 -3.44 -45.01
C MET A 1 -12.34 -4.09 -43.64
N THR A 2 -11.29 -4.58 -42.99
CA THR A 2 -11.37 -5.22 -41.66
C THR A 2 -10.75 -4.25 -40.65
N GLY A 3 -11.59 -3.55 -39.90
CA GLY A 3 -11.15 -2.58 -38.90
C GLY A 3 -10.56 -3.29 -37.67
N PRO A 4 -9.36 -2.91 -37.19
CA PRO A 4 -8.87 -3.36 -35.90
C PRO A 4 -9.47 -2.46 -34.80
N SER A 5 -10.72 -2.71 -34.40
CA SER A 5 -11.45 -1.87 -33.42
C SER A 5 -11.81 -2.57 -32.11
N GLY A 6 -11.02 -3.56 -31.65
CA GLY A 6 -11.27 -4.28 -30.39
C GLY A 6 -10.19 -4.20 -29.30
N LEU A 7 -8.94 -3.84 -29.62
CA LEU A 7 -7.82 -3.98 -28.66
C LEU A 7 -7.62 -2.78 -27.72
N ARG A 8 -8.00 -1.58 -28.18
CA ARG A 8 -7.80 -0.32 -27.44
C ARG A 8 -8.50 -0.28 -26.06
N PRO A 9 -9.79 -0.65 -25.90
CA PRO A 9 -10.44 -0.55 -24.60
C PRO A 9 -9.93 -1.59 -23.60
N VAL A 10 -9.46 -2.76 -24.07
CA VAL A 10 -8.89 -3.80 -23.22
C VAL A 10 -7.53 -3.37 -22.65
N PHE A 11 -6.67 -2.79 -23.49
CA PHE A 11 -5.36 -2.30 -23.08
C PHE A 11 -5.45 -1.13 -22.08
N THR A 12 -6.33 -0.16 -22.31
CA THR A 12 -6.50 0.97 -21.39
C THR A 12 -7.06 0.54 -20.04
N ARG A 13 -7.96 -0.45 -20.01
CA ARG A 13 -8.46 -1.05 -18.76
C ARG A 13 -7.33 -1.75 -17.99
N ALA A 14 -6.52 -2.56 -18.67
CA ALA A 14 -5.38 -3.23 -18.04
C ALA A 14 -4.37 -2.24 -17.45
N ILE A 15 -4.06 -1.14 -18.15
CA ILE A 15 -3.19 -0.08 -17.61
C ILE A 15 -3.81 0.59 -16.38
N ALA A 16 -5.12 0.88 -16.41
CA ALA A 16 -5.81 1.49 -15.28
C ALA A 16 -5.77 0.56 -14.05
N ASP A 17 -6.05 -0.73 -14.24
CA ASP A 17 -6.03 -1.71 -13.15
C ASP A 17 -4.62 -1.84 -12.55
N VAL A 18 -3.58 -2.00 -13.38
CA VAL A 18 -2.18 -2.06 -12.93
C VAL A 18 -1.74 -0.75 -12.27
N GLY A 19 -2.18 0.39 -12.80
CA GLY A 19 -1.88 1.71 -12.26
C GLY A 19 -2.44 1.91 -10.85
N VAL A 20 -3.71 1.56 -10.65
CA VAL A 20 -4.37 1.63 -9.33
C VAL A 20 -3.71 0.67 -8.34
N PHE A 21 -3.43 -0.57 -8.77
CA PHE A 21 -2.78 -1.56 -7.90
C PHE A 21 -1.38 -1.12 -7.47
N SER A 22 -0.60 -0.58 -8.42
CA SER A 22 0.73 -0.02 -8.15
C SER A 22 0.67 1.16 -7.19
N LEU A 23 -0.31 2.05 -7.36
CA LEU A 23 -0.52 3.18 -6.46
C LEU A 23 -0.81 2.72 -5.03
N LEU A 24 -1.72 1.75 -4.86
CA LEU A 24 -2.08 1.20 -3.55
C LEU A 24 -0.88 0.55 -2.84
N ILE A 25 -0.10 -0.27 -3.56
CA ILE A 25 1.13 -0.87 -3.03
C ILE A 25 2.13 0.21 -2.60
N ASN A 26 2.33 1.23 -3.43
CA ASN A 26 3.26 2.33 -3.09
C ASN A 26 2.80 3.11 -1.85
N ILE A 27 1.51 3.35 -1.69
CA ILE A 27 0.97 3.99 -0.48
C ILE A 27 1.18 3.09 0.75
N LEU A 28 0.92 1.79 0.64
CA LEU A 28 1.12 0.85 1.73
C LEU A 28 2.60 0.67 2.12
N LEU A 29 3.53 0.80 1.16
CA LEU A 29 4.96 0.82 1.46
C LEU A 29 5.36 2.00 2.37
N LEU A 30 4.58 3.08 2.41
CA LEU A 30 4.80 4.21 3.32
C LEU A 30 4.48 3.88 4.79
N VAL A 31 3.83 2.74 5.07
CA VAL A 31 3.50 2.34 6.46
C VAL A 31 4.74 2.28 7.33
N ILE A 32 5.84 1.71 6.82
CA ILE A 32 7.10 1.58 7.57
C ILE A 32 7.70 2.96 7.93
N PRO A 33 7.96 3.87 6.98
CA PRO A 33 8.49 5.18 7.32
C PRO A 33 7.52 6.01 8.17
N LEU A 34 6.20 5.92 7.95
CA LEU A 34 5.22 6.61 8.80
C LEU A 34 5.20 6.05 10.23
N TYR A 35 5.29 4.74 10.40
CA TYR A 35 5.40 4.10 11.71
C TYR A 35 6.66 4.58 12.44
N LEU A 36 7.81 4.58 11.77
CA LEU A 36 9.06 5.06 12.34
C LEU A 36 9.00 6.54 12.74
N LEU A 37 8.45 7.40 11.89
CA LEU A 37 8.24 8.82 12.23
C LEU A 37 7.39 8.98 13.50
N GLN A 38 6.28 8.26 13.61
CA GLN A 38 5.42 8.36 14.79
C GLN A 38 6.08 7.78 16.05
N VAL A 39 6.90 6.73 15.89
CA VAL A 39 7.70 6.18 16.99
C VAL A 39 8.76 7.19 17.44
N TYR A 40 9.47 7.83 16.51
CA TYR A 40 10.49 8.83 16.84
C TYR A 40 9.91 10.11 17.43
N ASP A 41 8.77 10.58 16.92
CA ASP A 41 8.19 11.86 17.37
C ASP A 41 7.32 11.73 18.63
N ARG A 42 6.61 10.61 18.82
CA ARG A 42 5.72 10.43 19.98
C ARG A 42 6.22 9.40 20.97
N VAL A 43 6.65 8.23 20.50
CA VAL A 43 6.93 7.12 21.41
C VAL A 43 8.25 7.33 22.16
N LEU A 44 9.33 7.70 21.46
CA LEU A 44 10.62 7.97 22.11
C LEU A 44 10.53 9.11 23.14
N PRO A 45 9.92 10.27 22.85
CA PRO A 45 9.85 11.37 23.81
C PRO A 45 8.89 11.11 24.97
N SER A 46 7.73 10.49 24.70
CA SER A 46 6.72 10.23 25.75
C SER A 46 6.92 8.91 26.50
N SER A 47 7.85 8.05 26.07
CA SER A 47 8.05 6.68 26.60
C SER A 47 6.75 5.87 26.74
N SER A 48 5.75 6.18 25.90
CA SER A 48 4.40 5.63 26.06
C SER A 48 4.25 4.33 25.27
N VAL A 49 4.38 3.21 26.00
CA VAL A 49 4.23 1.86 25.45
C VAL A 49 2.82 1.64 24.88
N GLU A 50 1.81 2.26 25.46
CA GLU A 50 0.42 2.15 25.01
C GLU A 50 0.27 2.68 23.57
N THR A 51 0.86 3.83 23.25
CA THR A 51 0.86 4.36 21.88
C THR A 51 1.63 3.44 20.93
N LEU A 52 2.78 2.92 21.34
CA LEU A 52 3.57 1.98 20.52
C LEU A 52 2.75 0.75 20.12
N VAL A 53 1.98 0.18 21.06
CA VAL A 53 1.12 -0.98 20.78
C VAL A 53 0.04 -0.65 19.74
N TYR A 54 -0.64 0.49 19.87
CA TYR A 54 -1.62 0.94 18.87
C TYR A 54 -0.98 1.11 17.49
N LEU A 55 0.16 1.81 17.41
CA LEU A 55 0.86 2.05 16.15
C LEU A 55 1.35 0.75 15.51
N SER A 56 1.87 -0.18 16.33
CA SER A 56 2.34 -1.49 15.87
C SER A 56 1.20 -2.33 15.33
N GLY A 57 0.03 -2.32 16.00
CA GLY A 57 -1.16 -3.04 15.53
C GLY A 57 -1.61 -2.55 14.15
N ILE A 58 -1.65 -1.23 13.94
CA ILE A 58 -1.99 -0.64 12.64
C ILE A 58 -0.93 -1.00 11.59
N ALA A 59 0.36 -0.90 11.94
CA ALA A 59 1.45 -1.23 11.02
C ALA A 59 1.42 -2.70 10.59
N VAL A 60 1.21 -3.63 11.52
CA VAL A 60 1.09 -5.07 11.23
C VAL A 60 -0.09 -5.33 10.29
N LEU A 61 -1.25 -4.73 10.56
CA LEU A 61 -2.44 -4.91 9.72
C LEU A 61 -2.21 -4.36 8.31
N ALA A 62 -1.60 -3.20 8.18
CA ALA A 62 -1.29 -2.61 6.89
C ALA A 62 -0.21 -3.40 6.13
N LEU A 63 0.82 -3.92 6.81
CA LEU A 63 1.81 -4.80 6.22
C LEU A 63 1.21 -6.14 5.75
N ALA A 64 0.25 -6.69 6.50
CA ALA A 64 -0.49 -7.88 6.07
C ALA A 64 -1.30 -7.61 4.79
N PHE A 65 -1.95 -6.45 4.70
CA PHE A 65 -2.64 -6.01 3.48
C PHE A 65 -1.67 -5.81 2.31
N LEU A 66 -0.51 -5.21 2.55
CA LEU A 66 0.55 -5.06 1.55
C LEU A 66 0.98 -6.44 1.02
N GLY A 67 1.26 -7.38 1.91
CA GLY A 67 1.65 -8.74 1.53
C GLY A 67 0.56 -9.49 0.76
N LEU A 68 -0.72 -9.31 1.13
CA LEU A 68 -1.85 -9.87 0.39
C LEU A 68 -1.95 -9.29 -1.01
N LEU A 69 -1.83 -7.97 -1.15
CA LEU A 69 -1.85 -7.32 -2.46
C LEU A 69 -0.66 -7.76 -3.31
N ASP A 70 0.55 -7.83 -2.75
CA ASP A 70 1.74 -8.27 -3.48
C ASP A 70 1.60 -9.73 -3.94
N ALA A 71 0.97 -10.59 -3.13
CA ALA A 71 0.66 -11.97 -3.50
C ALA A 71 -0.39 -12.09 -4.62
N ILE A 72 -1.31 -11.12 -4.74
CA ILE A 72 -2.30 -11.06 -5.84
C ILE A 72 -1.65 -10.49 -7.12
N ARG A 73 -0.64 -9.63 -6.97
CA ARG A 73 0.11 -9.03 -8.09
C ARG A 73 1.10 -10.00 -8.73
N ALA A 74 1.76 -10.84 -7.93
CA ALA A 74 2.78 -11.82 -8.36
C ALA A 74 2.17 -12.94 -9.23
#